data_AF-A0A1V5Q1N6-F1
#
_entry.id   AF-A0A1V5Q1N6-F1
#
_cell.length_a   1.000
_cell.length_b   1.000
_cell.length_c   1.000
_cell.angle_alpha   90.00
_cell.angle_beta   90.00
_cell.angle_gamma   90.00
#
_symmetry.space_group_name_H-M   'P 1'
#
loop_
_entity.id
_entity.type
_entity.pdbx_description
1 polymer ?
#
loop_
_entity_poly.entity_id
_entity_poly.type
_entity_poly.pdbx_seq_one_letter_code
_entity_poly.pdbx_strand_id
1 'polypeptide(L)'
;MVEMPATIRNANGIHCRPSAIIAKEAMHYRGEIQVVTDAGVCDPRSVMALITMGLHEGAKVLIRVTGPGERECCKKFVEIFQRHFDFPPLDESEKKDLPKVVAASLQQTSLQAQAPD
;
A
#
# COMPACT_ATOMS: atom_id res chain seq x y z
N MET A 1 20.57 12.46 -8.73
CA MET A 1 19.79 11.69 -7.77
C MET A 1 19.19 12.64 -6.75
N VAL A 2 17.87 12.56 -6.53
CA VAL A 2 17.13 13.32 -5.50
C VAL A 2 16.43 12.35 -4.57
N GLU A 3 16.42 12.68 -3.27
CA GLU A 3 15.72 11.92 -2.24
C GLU A 3 14.80 12.82 -1.44
N MET A 4 13.60 12.35 -1.13
CA MET A 4 12.66 13.07 -0.27
C MET A 4 11.86 12.10 0.61
N PRO A 5 11.66 12.42 1.91
CA PRO A 5 10.86 11.60 2.80
C PRO A 5 9.36 11.76 2.50
N ALA A 6 8.59 10.71 2.69
CA ALA A 6 7.13 10.72 2.69
C ALA A 6 6.59 9.93 3.89
N THR A 7 5.39 10.28 4.33
CA THR A 7 4.64 9.53 5.35
C THR A 7 3.34 9.05 4.74
N ILE A 8 3.08 7.75 4.77
CA ILE A 8 1.81 7.23 4.26
C ILE A 8 0.67 7.80 5.10
N ARG A 9 -0.30 8.47 4.46
CA ARG A 9 -1.46 9.05 5.15
C ARG A 9 -2.76 8.32 4.86
N ASN A 10 -2.77 7.43 3.88
CA ASN A 10 -3.95 6.65 3.59
C ASN A 10 -4.24 5.70 4.75
N ALA A 11 -5.48 5.73 5.28
CA ALA A 11 -5.87 4.94 6.46
C ALA A 11 -5.65 3.44 6.26
N ASN A 12 -5.93 2.93 5.05
CA ASN A 12 -5.72 1.53 4.70
C ASN A 12 -4.31 1.22 4.13
N GLY A 13 -3.38 2.18 4.24
CA GLY A 13 -2.03 2.05 3.69
C GLY A 13 -1.97 1.98 2.17
N ILE A 14 -0.87 1.47 1.63
CA ILE A 14 -0.66 1.24 0.19
C ILE A 14 -0.93 -0.24 -0.15
N HIS A 15 -2.22 -0.56 -0.33
CA HIS A 15 -2.70 -1.88 -0.76
C HIS A 15 -2.83 -1.98 -2.30
N CYS A 16 -3.49 -3.02 -2.81
CA CYS A 16 -3.57 -3.30 -4.26
C CYS A 16 -3.98 -2.11 -5.13
N ARG A 17 -4.96 -1.32 -4.68
CA ARG A 17 -5.55 -0.24 -5.47
C ARG A 17 -4.65 1.01 -5.57
N PRO A 18 -4.16 1.62 -4.47
CA PRO A 18 -3.18 2.71 -4.56
C PRO A 18 -1.87 2.26 -5.22
N SER A 19 -1.43 1.00 -5.00
CA SER A 19 -0.25 0.45 -5.70
C SER A 19 -0.41 0.46 -7.21
N ALA A 20 -1.58 0.13 -7.76
CA ALA A 20 -1.82 0.20 -9.19
C ALA A 20 -1.72 1.63 -9.75
N ILE A 21 -2.19 2.63 -8.98
CA ILE A 21 -2.08 4.05 -9.36
C ILE A 21 -0.62 4.50 -9.34
N ILE A 22 0.11 4.16 -8.28
CA ILE A 22 1.53 4.47 -8.13
C ILE A 22 2.34 3.83 -9.26
N ALA A 23 2.11 2.55 -9.54
CA ALA A 23 2.81 1.82 -10.59
C ALA A 23 2.53 2.42 -11.97
N LYS A 24 1.26 2.75 -12.27
CA LYS A 24 0.89 3.42 -13.53
C LYS A 24 1.63 4.75 -13.68
N GLU A 25 1.72 5.54 -12.62
CA GLU A 25 2.48 6.79 -12.66
C GLU A 25 3.99 6.51 -12.88
N ALA A 26 4.57 5.53 -12.19
CA ALA A 26 5.98 5.18 -12.30
C ALA A 26 6.38 4.69 -13.69
N MET A 27 5.46 4.07 -14.43
CA MET A 27 5.67 3.65 -15.82
C MET A 27 5.86 4.83 -16.78
N HIS A 28 5.39 6.03 -16.45
CA HIS A 28 5.59 7.22 -17.29
C HIS A 28 6.97 7.87 -17.13
N TYR A 29 7.70 7.52 -16.06
CA TYR A 29 9.02 8.08 -15.79
C TYR A 29 10.13 7.25 -16.44
N ARG A 30 11.03 7.93 -17.18
CA ARG A 30 12.14 7.31 -17.91
C ARG A 30 13.38 7.00 -17.07
N GLY A 31 13.49 7.58 -15.87
CA GLY A 31 14.61 7.35 -14.96
C GLY A 31 14.34 6.20 -13.98
N GLU A 32 15.16 6.10 -12.94
CA GLU A 32 14.97 5.14 -11.86
C GLU A 32 14.17 5.77 -10.71
N ILE A 33 13.26 4.99 -10.12
CA ILE A 33 12.53 5.35 -8.90
C ILE A 33 12.71 4.19 -7.92
N GLN A 34 13.08 4.49 -6.68
CA GLN A 34 13.18 3.54 -5.59
C GLN A 34 12.34 4.04 -4.41
N VAL A 35 11.61 3.12 -3.79
CA VAL A 35 10.95 3.33 -2.49
C VAL A 35 11.76 2.57 -1.45
N VAL A 36 12.28 3.30 -0.46
CA VAL A 36 13.17 2.77 0.58
C VAL A 36 12.46 2.83 1.92
N THR A 37 12.50 1.73 2.66
CA THR A 37 11.96 1.59 4.02
C THR A 37 12.88 0.69 4.85
N ASP A 38 12.56 0.50 6.13
CA ASP A 38 13.26 -0.46 6.99
C ASP A 38 13.11 -1.92 6.51
N ALA A 39 12.05 -2.23 5.75
CA ALA A 39 11.82 -3.55 5.18
C ALA A 39 12.65 -3.82 3.91
N GLY A 40 13.27 -2.78 3.33
CA GLY A 40 14.09 -2.88 2.11
C GLY A 40 13.76 -1.82 1.06
N VAL A 41 14.13 -2.14 -0.19
CA VAL A 41 14.03 -1.24 -1.34
C VAL A 41 13.22 -1.92 -2.45
N CYS A 42 12.29 -1.18 -3.08
CA CYS A 42 11.56 -1.69 -4.25
C CYS A 42 11.42 -0.65 -5.38
N ASP A 43 11.25 -1.13 -6.62
CA ASP A 43 10.78 -0.31 -7.74
C ASP A 43 9.25 -0.17 -7.67
N PRO A 44 8.70 1.06 -7.59
CA PRO A 44 7.27 1.30 -7.49
C PRO A 44 6.48 0.94 -8.76
N ARG A 45 7.12 0.59 -9.87
CA ARG A 45 6.45 0.01 -11.06
C ARG A 45 5.90 -1.38 -10.81
N SER A 46 6.44 -2.10 -9.82
CA SER A 46 5.93 -3.41 -9.43
C SER A 46 4.84 -3.25 -8.37
N VAL A 47 3.58 -3.45 -8.78
CA VAL A 47 2.43 -3.48 -7.87
C VAL A 47 2.64 -4.50 -6.75
N MET A 48 3.17 -5.69 -7.09
CA MET A 48 3.43 -6.74 -6.11
C MET A 48 4.53 -6.37 -5.12
N ALA A 49 5.60 -5.69 -5.59
CA ALA A 49 6.65 -5.25 -4.69
C ALA A 49 6.10 -4.21 -3.69
N LEU A 50 5.34 -3.21 -4.17
CA LEU A 50 4.69 -2.22 -3.29
C LEU A 50 3.79 -2.85 -2.22
N ILE A 51 2.98 -3.85 -2.59
CA ILE A 51 2.12 -4.56 -1.64
C ILE A 51 2.97 -5.31 -0.60
N THR A 52 4.04 -5.98 -1.04
CA THR A 52 4.93 -6.77 -0.17
C THR A 52 5.68 -5.90 0.84
N MET A 53 5.90 -4.62 0.54
CA MET A 53 6.52 -3.67 1.47
C MET A 53 5.67 -3.35 2.71
N GLY A 54 4.38 -3.71 2.75
CA GLY A 54 3.55 -3.58 3.95
C GLY A 54 3.38 -2.13 4.45
N LEU A 55 3.26 -1.18 3.52
CA LEU A 55 3.20 0.26 3.80
C LEU A 55 1.86 0.65 4.45
N HIS A 56 1.80 0.65 5.78
CA HIS A 56 0.64 1.02 6.58
C HIS A 56 0.55 2.54 6.82
N GLU A 57 -0.59 3.03 7.32
CA GLU A 57 -0.73 4.44 7.72
C GLU A 57 0.37 4.83 8.74
N GLY A 58 0.98 6.00 8.55
CA GLY A 58 2.06 6.48 9.39
C GLY A 58 3.45 5.94 9.02
N ALA A 59 3.54 4.91 8.17
CA ALA A 59 4.81 4.38 7.72
C ALA A 59 5.66 5.47 7.05
N LYS A 60 6.95 5.50 7.42
CA LYS A 60 7.94 6.41 6.83
C LYS A 60 8.62 5.73 5.65
N VAL A 61 8.67 6.42 4.53
CA VAL A 61 9.35 5.95 3.32
C VAL A 61 10.26 7.05 2.81
N LEU A 62 11.35 6.66 2.16
CA LEU A 62 12.22 7.57 1.42
C LEU A 62 12.05 7.29 -0.07
N ILE A 63 11.66 8.31 -0.82
CA ILE A 63 11.53 8.22 -2.27
C ILE A 63 12.85 8.71 -2.88
N ARG A 64 13.51 7.85 -3.64
CA ARG A 64 14.74 8.17 -4.38
C ARG A 64 14.45 8.14 -5.87
N VAL A 65 14.87 9.19 -6.58
CA VAL A 65 14.70 9.30 -8.03
C VAL A 65 16.02 9.69 -8.67
N THR A 66 16.34 9.02 -9.78
CA THR A 66 17.52 9.32 -10.60
C THR A 66 17.09 9.45 -12.05
N GLY A 67 17.40 10.58 -12.69
CA GLY A 67 17.16 10.76 -14.12
C GLY A 67 16.60 12.14 -14.50
N PRO A 68 16.07 12.29 -15.72
CA PRO A 68 15.56 13.57 -16.21
C PRO A 68 14.40 14.08 -15.34
N GLY A 69 14.45 15.32 -14.87
CA GLY A 69 13.39 15.88 -14.01
C GLY A 69 13.21 15.15 -12.67
N GLU A 70 14.29 14.56 -12.13
CA GLU A 70 14.26 13.77 -10.90
C GLU A 70 13.67 14.53 -9.71
N ARG A 71 13.85 15.86 -9.62
CA ARG A 71 13.31 16.67 -8.53
C ARG A 71 11.80 16.78 -8.59
N GLU A 72 11.25 17.07 -9.76
CA GLU A 72 9.81 17.18 -10.01
C GLU A 72 9.13 15.82 -9.85
N CYS A 73 9.75 14.77 -10.38
CA CYS A 73 9.28 13.40 -10.22
C CYS A 73 9.27 12.99 -8.74
N CYS A 74 10.36 13.22 -8.01
CA CYS A 74 10.44 12.89 -6.59
C CYS A 74 9.36 13.60 -5.76
N LYS A 75 9.14 14.90 -5.99
CA LYS A 75 8.03 15.66 -5.36
C LYS A 75 6.66 15.04 -5.66
N LYS A 76 6.41 14.71 -6.94
CA LYS A 76 5.15 14.07 -7.35
C LYS A 76 4.92 12.74 -6.64
N PHE A 77 5.96 11.92 -6.50
CA PHE A 77 5.86 10.64 -5.79
C PHE A 77 5.65 10.84 -4.29
N VAL A 78 6.29 11.82 -3.65
CA VAL A 78 6.00 12.19 -2.26
C VAL A 78 4.53 12.58 -2.09
N GLU A 79 3.97 13.37 -3.01
CA GLU A 79 2.55 13.74 -2.97
C GLU A 79 1.62 12.53 -3.12
N ILE A 80 1.90 11.63 -4.06
CA ILE A 80 1.09 10.42 -4.29
C ILE A 80 1.13 9.48 -3.07
N PHE A 81 2.30 9.30 -2.45
CA PHE A 81 2.44 8.43 -1.27
C PHE A 81 1.79 9.02 -0.02
N GLN A 82 1.69 10.35 0.08
CA GLN A 82 1.00 11.05 1.16
C GLN A 82 -0.49 11.28 0.89
N ARG A 83 -1.00 10.85 -0.26
CA ARG A 83 -2.39 11.05 -0.65
C ARG A 83 -3.32 10.15 0.17
N HIS A 84 -4.46 10.70 0.60
CA HIS A 84 -5.59 9.90 1.06
C HIS A 84 -6.31 9.35 -0.17
N PHE A 85 -6.37 8.03 -0.27
CA PHE A 85 -7.07 7.35 -1.34
C PHE A 85 -8.46 6.97 -0.84
N ASP A 86 -9.37 7.96 -0.85
CA ASP A 86 -10.79 7.79 -0.54
C ASP A 86 -11.47 6.97 -1.63
N PHE A 87 -11.18 5.67 -1.62
CA PHE A 87 -11.97 4.69 -2.33
C PHE A 87 -13.21 4.44 -1.47
N PRO A 88 -14.41 4.39 -2.07
CA PRO A 88 -15.63 4.33 -1.27
C PRO A 88 -15.45 3.22 -0.23
N PRO A 89 -15.67 3.50 1.07
CA PRO A 89 -15.87 2.42 2.02
C PRO A 89 -16.94 1.53 1.41
N LEU A 90 -16.81 0.20 1.54
CA LEU A 90 -17.96 -0.67 1.28
C LEU A 90 -19.13 -0.02 1.98
N ASP A 91 -20.16 0.32 1.21
CA ASP A 91 -21.33 0.97 1.76
C ASP A 91 -21.80 0.09 2.93
N GLU A 92 -22.17 0.65 4.07
CA GLU A 92 -22.60 -0.16 5.22
C GLU A 92 -23.78 -1.08 4.82
N SER A 93 -24.51 -0.68 3.76
CA SER A 93 -25.51 -1.48 3.06
C SER A 93 -24.96 -2.75 2.37
N GLU A 94 -23.74 -2.72 1.83
CA GLU A 94 -23.07 -3.86 1.17
C GLU A 94 -22.40 -4.85 2.15
N LYS A 95 -22.12 -4.44 3.39
CA LYS A 95 -21.65 -5.36 4.45
C LYS A 95 -22.72 -6.41 4.82
N LYS A 96 -24.01 -6.09 4.59
CA LYS A 96 -25.14 -6.97 4.91
C LYS A 96 -25.25 -8.17 3.97
N ASP A 97 -24.68 -8.06 2.77
CA ASP A 97 -24.76 -9.08 1.73
C ASP A 97 -23.48 -9.92 1.58
N LEU A 98 -22.58 -9.90 2.58
CA LEU A 98 -21.48 -10.86 2.62
C LEU A 98 -22.06 -12.28 2.70
N PRO A 99 -21.74 -13.20 1.78
CA PRO A 99 -22.17 -14.58 1.90
C PRO A 99 -21.62 -15.18 3.19
N LYS A 100 -22.52 -15.73 4.04
CA LYS A 100 -22.25 -16.24 5.40
C LYS A 100 -21.12 -17.27 5.51
N VAL A 101 -20.59 -17.76 4.39
CA VAL A 101 -19.53 -18.76 4.32
C VAL A 101 -18.17 -18.20 4.78
N VAL A 102 -17.92 -16.89 4.64
CA VAL A 102 -16.61 -16.30 4.99
C VAL A 102 -16.49 -16.03 6.50
N ALA A 103 -17.60 -15.75 7.18
CA ALA A 103 -17.63 -15.48 8.63
C ALA A 103 -17.46 -16.77 9.48
N ALA A 104 -17.78 -17.94 8.93
CA ALA A 104 -17.74 -19.20 9.67
C ALA A 104 -16.33 -19.79 9.84
N SER A 105 -15.35 -19.42 9.00
CA SER A 105 -14.00 -20.00 9.07
C SER A 105 -13.09 -19.41 10.15
N LEU A 106 -13.47 -18.30 10.79
CA LEU A 106 -12.64 -17.65 11.82
C LEU A 106 -13.11 -17.89 13.26
N GLN A 107 -14.21 -18.62 13.47
CA GLN A 107 -14.72 -18.95 14.81
C GLN A 107 -14.57 -20.43 15.22
N GLN A 108 -14.12 -21.32 14.33
CA GLN A 108 -14.01 -22.75 14.66
C GLN A 108 -12.64 -23.22 15.18
N THR A 109 -11.59 -22.40 15.17
CA THR A 109 -10.26 -22.86 15.65
C THR A 109 -10.03 -22.63 17.15
N SER A 110 -10.97 -22.01 17.88
CA SER A 110 -10.75 -21.64 19.30
C SER A 110 -11.55 -22.46 20.34
N LEU A 111 -12.30 -23.49 19.94
CA LEU A 111 -13.26 -24.16 20.85
C LEU A 111 -13.16 -25.70 20.93
N GLN A 112 -12.04 -26.30 20.54
CA GLN A 112 -11.86 -27.76 20.60
C GLN A 112 -10.67 -28.23 21.45
N ALA A 113 -10.31 -27.46 22.49
CA ALA A 113 -9.23 -27.80 23.41
C ALA A 113 -9.70 -28.04 24.87
N GLN A 114 -10.96 -28.36 25.11
CA GLN A 114 -11.41 -28.81 26.43
C GLN A 114 -12.42 -29.95 26.29
N ALA A 115 -11.90 -31.18 26.31
CA ALA A 115 -12.66 -32.36 26.70
C ALA A 115 -12.61 -32.48 28.22
N PRO A 116 -13.67 -32.98 28.86
CA PRO A 116 -13.40 -34.02 29.86
C PRO A 116 -14.38 -35.20 29.83
N ASP A 117 -13.78 -36.33 30.23
CA ASP A 117 -14.26 -37.61 30.78
C ASP A 117 -15.26 -38.48 29.98
#